data_AF-A0A660SFP6-F1
#
_entry.id   AF-A0A660SFP6-F1
#
_cell.length_a   1.000
_cell.length_b   1.000
_cell.length_c   1.000
_cell.angle_alpha   90.00
_cell.angle_beta   90.00
_cell.angle_gamma   90.00
#
_symmetry.space_group_name_H-M   'P 1'
#
loop_
_entity.id
_entity.type
_entity.pdbx_description
1 polymer ?
#
loop_
_entity_poly.entity_id
_entity_poly.type
_entity_poly.pdbx_seq_one_letter_code
_entity_poly.pdbx_strand_id
1 'polypeptide(L)'
;MTKYIENGIIPYKWDVFASWENRLKAVITTRIGGISLPPISSLSLGHLADDNPSALAANRACISRPPGIPGAPWANIGNAGFCTACRTEELFSYKKERGLTGRHAALMVLL
;
A
#
# COMPACT_ATOMS: atom_id res chain seq x y z
N MET A 1 1.81 -0.80 -13.46
CA MET A 1 0.79 -0.64 -12.40
C MET A 1 0.06 0.65 -12.63
N THR A 2 -1.23 0.70 -12.33
CA THR A 2 -2.07 1.90 -12.54
C THR A 2 -2.57 2.43 -11.19
N LYS A 3 -2.51 3.74 -10.97
CA LYS A 3 -3.07 4.36 -9.76
C LYS A 3 -4.50 4.83 -9.97
N TYR A 4 -5.28 4.86 -8.90
CA TYR A 4 -6.65 5.38 -8.91
C TYR A 4 -6.99 6.00 -7.55
N ILE A 5 -8.11 6.71 -7.46
CA ILE A 5 -8.57 7.33 -6.20
C ILE A 5 -9.77 6.52 -5.69
N GLU A 6 -9.73 6.10 -4.43
CA GLU A 6 -10.83 5.41 -3.75
C GLU A 6 -10.83 5.85 -2.29
N ASN A 7 -11.97 6.33 -1.77
CA ASN A 7 -12.13 6.76 -0.37
C ASN A 7 -11.03 7.71 0.15
N GLY A 8 -10.53 8.61 -0.70
CA GLY A 8 -9.50 9.59 -0.34
C GLY A 8 -8.06 9.06 -0.30
N ILE A 9 -7.83 7.78 -0.59
CA ILE A 9 -6.49 7.20 -0.75
C ILE A 9 -6.14 7.01 -2.23
N ILE A 10 -4.84 6.88 -2.52
CA ILE A 10 -4.33 6.67 -3.89
C ILE A 10 -3.57 5.34 -3.98
N PRO A 11 -4.23 4.17 -4.08
CA PRO A 11 -3.55 2.91 -4.27
C PRO A 11 -3.06 2.72 -5.72
N TYR A 12 -2.10 1.81 -5.89
CA TYR A 12 -1.75 1.23 -7.18
C TYR A 12 -2.41 -0.15 -7.32
N LYS A 13 -3.00 -0.45 -8.48
CA LYS A 13 -3.42 -1.79 -8.90
C LYS A 13 -2.39 -2.45 -9.81
N TRP A 14 -2.31 -3.77 -9.75
CA TRP A 14 -1.47 -4.55 -10.65
C TRP A 14 -2.20 -4.85 -11.97
N ASP A 15 -1.60 -4.44 -13.08
CA ASP A 15 -2.22 -4.58 -14.41
C ASP A 15 -2.34 -6.06 -14.84
N VAL A 16 -1.53 -6.97 -14.25
CA VAL A 16 -1.65 -8.42 -14.49
C VAL A 16 -3.00 -8.99 -14.05
N PHE A 17 -3.72 -8.31 -13.15
CA PHE A 17 -5.06 -8.72 -12.70
C PHE A 17 -6.19 -7.93 -13.37
N ALA A 18 -5.91 -7.11 -14.40
CA ALA A 18 -6.93 -6.26 -15.03
C ALA A 18 -8.13 -7.05 -15.58
N SER A 19 -7.90 -8.25 -16.12
CA SER A 19 -8.99 -9.12 -16.62
C SER A 19 -9.81 -9.81 -15.51
N TRP A 20 -9.41 -9.64 -14.24
CA TRP A 20 -10.05 -10.23 -13.07
C TRP A 20 -10.74 -9.19 -12.19
N GLU A 21 -10.85 -7.93 -12.60
CA GLU A 21 -11.34 -6.83 -11.76
C GLU A 21 -12.76 -7.04 -11.19
N ASN A 22 -13.60 -7.86 -11.85
CA ASN A 22 -14.93 -8.24 -11.35
C ASN A 22 -14.93 -9.40 -10.34
N ARG A 23 -13.78 -10.04 -10.09
CA ARG A 23 -13.62 -11.22 -9.22
C ARG A 23 -12.49 -11.06 -8.21
N LEU A 24 -11.59 -10.11 -8.43
CA LEU A 24 -10.38 -9.91 -7.67
C LEU A 24 -10.01 -8.42 -7.68
N LYS A 25 -9.84 -7.85 -6.49
CA LYS A 25 -9.13 -6.58 -6.30
C LYS A 25 -7.75 -6.87 -5.72
N ALA A 26 -6.70 -6.45 -6.42
CA ALA A 26 -5.33 -6.56 -5.95
C ALA A 26 -4.64 -5.19 -6.00
N VAL A 27 -4.27 -4.67 -4.84
CA VAL A 27 -3.71 -3.31 -4.71
C VAL A 27 -2.54 -3.24 -3.73
N ILE A 28 -1.67 -2.25 -3.93
CA ILE A 28 -0.70 -1.78 -2.94
C ILE A 28 -0.99 -0.32 -2.61
N THR A 29 -0.92 0.03 -1.33
CA THR A 29 -1.19 1.39 -0.85
C THR A 29 -0.02 2.32 -1.15
N THR A 30 -0.29 3.62 -1.28
CA THR A 30 0.72 4.68 -1.21
C THR A 30 0.75 5.29 0.19
N ARG A 31 1.61 6.29 0.41
CA ARG A 31 1.61 7.08 1.64
C ARG A 31 0.52 8.16 1.69
N ILE A 32 -0.30 8.31 0.64
CA ILE A 32 -1.25 9.42 0.48
C ILE A 32 -2.64 9.02 0.98
N GLY A 33 -3.28 9.92 1.74
CA GLY A 33 -4.68 9.80 2.16
C GLY A 33 -4.89 9.26 3.57
N GLY A 34 -3.84 9.23 4.40
CA GLY A 34 -3.95 8.88 5.82
C GLY A 34 -3.73 10.08 6.73
N ILE A 35 -3.57 9.83 8.04
CA ILE A 35 -3.43 10.87 9.06
C ILE A 35 -2.18 10.78 9.96
N SER A 36 -1.24 9.88 9.65
CA SER A 36 0.05 9.82 10.34
C SER A 36 0.85 11.12 10.12
N LEU A 37 1.60 11.54 11.13
CA LEU A 37 2.45 12.74 11.09
C LEU A 37 3.86 12.42 10.57
N PRO A 38 4.66 13.44 10.19
CA PRO A 38 6.07 13.25 9.85
C PRO A 38 6.83 12.49 10.96
N PRO A 39 7.79 11.60 10.61
CA PRO A 39 8.32 11.35 9.26
C PRO A 39 7.52 10.34 8.44
N ILE A 40 6.51 9.68 9.02
CA ILE A 40 5.78 8.55 8.42
C ILE A 40 4.44 8.96 7.80
N SER A 41 4.26 10.25 7.54
CA SER A 41 3.03 10.77 6.95
C SER A 41 2.77 10.17 5.56
N SER A 42 1.53 9.93 5.14
CA SER A 42 0.26 10.12 5.86
C SER A 42 -0.46 8.79 6.14
N LEU A 43 -0.36 7.79 5.26
CA LEU A 43 -1.05 6.51 5.35
C LEU A 43 -0.11 5.36 5.78
N SER A 44 0.50 5.46 6.96
CA SER A 44 1.30 4.37 7.51
C SER A 44 0.40 3.29 8.12
N LEU A 45 0.71 2.01 7.85
CA LEU A 45 -0.12 0.87 8.27
C LEU A 45 0.60 -0.14 9.17
N GLY A 46 1.91 0.02 9.29
CA GLY A 46 2.76 -0.87 10.07
C GLY A 46 2.74 -0.60 11.56
N HIS A 47 3.30 -1.53 12.31
CA HIS A 47 3.41 -1.49 13.76
C HIS A 47 4.82 -1.00 14.16
N LEU A 48 5.16 0.24 13.80
CA LEU A 48 6.34 0.89 14.40
C LEU A 48 5.88 1.58 15.69
N ALA A 49 6.70 1.51 16.74
CA ALA A 49 6.41 2.01 18.09
C ALA A 49 6.21 3.53 18.17
N ASP A 50 6.33 4.25 17.05
CA ASP A 50 6.36 5.71 16.99
C ASP A 50 5.12 6.33 16.31
N ASP A 51 4.18 5.53 15.76
CA ASP A 51 2.93 6.09 15.23
C ASP A 51 1.82 6.13 16.29
N ASN A 52 0.94 7.11 16.18
CA ASN A 52 -0.23 7.25 17.05
C ASN A 52 -1.19 6.06 16.80
N PRO A 53 -1.58 5.30 17.84
CA PRO A 53 -2.50 4.17 17.69
C PRO A 53 -3.82 4.51 17.01
N SER A 54 -4.35 5.72 17.23
CA SER A 54 -5.56 6.22 16.58
C SER A 54 -5.34 6.50 15.09
N ALA A 55 -4.15 6.99 14.71
CA ALA A 55 -3.78 7.17 13.31
C ALA A 55 -3.68 5.82 12.58
N LEU A 56 -3.05 4.82 13.22
CA LEU A 56 -3.00 3.46 12.68
C LEU A 56 -4.39 2.84 12.54
N ALA A 57 -5.26 3.01 13.54
CA ALA A 57 -6.63 2.50 13.50
C ALA A 57 -7.42 3.15 12.35
N ALA A 58 -7.35 4.48 12.21
CA ALA A 58 -8.01 5.22 11.13
C ALA A 58 -7.46 4.81 9.75
N ASN A 59 -6.14 4.79 9.58
CA ASN A 59 -5.48 4.39 8.33
C ASN A 59 -5.85 2.95 7.94
N ARG A 60 -5.95 2.03 8.91
CA ARG A 60 -6.36 0.63 8.67
C ARG A 60 -7.85 0.48 8.36
N ALA A 61 -8.70 1.30 8.98
CA ALA A 61 -10.14 1.28 8.74
C ALA A 61 -10.48 1.62 7.28
N CYS A 62 -9.71 2.50 6.65
CA CYS A 62 -9.85 2.83 5.22
C CYS A 62 -9.55 1.65 4.27
N ILE A 63 -8.98 0.55 4.77
CA ILE A 63 -8.28 -0.48 3.98
C ILE A 63 -8.91 -1.88 4.14
N SER A 64 -10.11 -1.96 4.70
CA SER A 64 -10.89 -3.18 4.99
C SER A 64 -10.36 -4.52 4.39
N ARG A 65 -10.07 -5.41 5.34
CA ARG A 65 -9.26 -6.65 5.34
C ARG A 65 -9.61 -7.73 4.29
N PRO A 66 -8.62 -8.22 3.51
CA PRO A 66 -8.71 -9.48 2.75
C PRO A 66 -8.22 -10.71 3.56
N PRO A 67 -8.73 -11.92 3.28
CA PRO A 67 -8.14 -13.17 3.73
C PRO A 67 -6.88 -13.55 2.94
N GLY A 68 -5.93 -14.22 3.60
CA GLY A 68 -4.62 -14.58 3.03
C GLY A 68 -4.67 -15.73 2.01
N ILE A 69 -3.70 -15.74 1.09
CA ILE A 69 -3.56 -16.77 0.04
C ILE A 69 -2.14 -17.36 0.08
N PRO A 70 -1.98 -18.68 0.22
CA PRO A 70 -0.68 -19.37 0.05
C PRO A 70 -0.38 -19.69 -1.43
N GLY A 71 0.88 -19.55 -1.83
CA GLY A 71 1.44 -20.18 -3.04
C GLY A 71 1.20 -19.44 -4.36
N ALA A 72 2.07 -18.48 -4.68
CA ALA A 72 2.14 -17.90 -6.03
C ALA A 72 3.35 -18.46 -6.81
N PRO A 73 3.18 -19.00 -8.03
CA PRO A 73 4.27 -19.48 -8.87
C PRO A 73 5.12 -18.33 -9.44
N TRP A 74 6.40 -18.60 -9.67
CA TRP A 74 7.46 -17.63 -10.07
C TRP A 74 7.24 -16.96 -11.45
N ALA A 75 6.25 -17.37 -12.23
CA ALA A 75 5.94 -16.82 -13.56
C ALA A 75 5.15 -15.49 -13.53
N ASN A 76 4.70 -15.05 -12.35
CA ASN A 76 3.81 -13.88 -12.19
C ASN A 76 4.52 -12.66 -11.57
N ILE A 77 5.82 -12.47 -11.84
CA ILE A 77 6.58 -11.32 -11.34
C ILE A 77 6.32 -10.11 -12.24
N GLY A 78 5.53 -9.15 -11.74
CA GLY A 78 5.33 -7.86 -12.38
C GLY A 78 6.38 -6.83 -11.95
N ASN A 79 6.96 -6.09 -12.89
CA ASN A 79 7.74 -4.90 -12.58
C ASN A 79 6.78 -3.72 -12.34
N ALA A 80 6.92 -3.03 -11.21
CA ALA A 80 6.10 -1.86 -10.89
C ALA A 80 6.30 -0.71 -11.90
N GLY A 81 7.49 -0.62 -12.50
CA GLY A 81 7.88 0.45 -13.42
C GLY A 81 8.37 1.72 -12.72
N PHE A 82 8.52 1.69 -11.40
CA PHE A 82 8.96 2.82 -10.58
C PHE A 82 9.74 2.38 -9.35
N CYS A 83 10.58 3.28 -8.84
CA CYS A 83 11.43 3.06 -7.69
C CYS A 83 10.88 3.80 -6.46
N THR A 84 10.73 3.10 -5.33
CA THR A 84 10.25 3.70 -4.07
C THR A 84 11.18 4.79 -3.54
N ALA A 85 12.50 4.66 -3.76
CA ALA A 85 13.48 5.69 -3.37
C ALA A 85 13.47 6.93 -4.29
N CYS A 86 13.02 6.78 -5.53
CA CYS A 86 12.88 7.90 -6.47
C CYS A 86 11.56 8.66 -6.30
N ARG A 87 10.55 8.03 -5.66
CA ARG A 87 9.21 8.58 -5.48
C ARG A 87 8.78 8.64 -4.02
N THR A 88 9.62 9.22 -3.16
CA THR A 88 9.32 9.29 -1.72
C THR A 88 8.12 10.17 -1.40
N GLU A 89 7.70 11.04 -2.30
CA GLU A 89 6.47 11.82 -2.20
C GLU A 89 5.20 10.95 -2.29
N GLU A 90 5.28 9.80 -2.97
CA GLU A 90 4.15 8.86 -3.11
C GLU A 90 4.36 7.58 -2.29
N LEU A 91 5.59 7.11 -2.11
CA LEU A 91 5.91 5.78 -1.58
C LEU A 91 6.87 5.87 -0.39
N PHE A 92 6.70 4.95 0.55
CA PHE A 92 7.62 4.75 1.66
C PHE A 92 8.90 4.04 1.20
N SER A 93 10.08 4.51 1.65
CA SER A 93 11.38 3.95 1.28
C SER A 93 12.35 3.91 2.45
N TYR A 94 12.48 2.73 3.06
CA TYR A 94 13.38 2.50 4.20
C TYR A 94 14.82 2.97 3.95
N LYS A 95 15.40 2.65 2.79
CA LYS A 95 16.79 3.04 2.47
C LYS A 95 16.94 4.54 2.26
N LYS A 96 16.00 5.18 1.55
CA LYS A 96 16.07 6.62 1.25
C LYS A 96 15.77 7.46 2.49
N GLU A 97 14.86 6.98 3.33
CA GLU A 97 14.39 7.64 4.56
C GLU A 97 15.15 7.18 5.82
N ARG A 98 16.28 6.47 5.64
CA ARG A 98 17.21 6.09 6.72
C ARG A 98 16.54 5.37 7.89
N GLY A 99 15.59 4.49 7.59
CA GLY A 99 14.85 3.70 8.56
C GLY A 99 13.65 4.38 9.21
N LEU A 100 13.51 5.71 9.07
CA LEU A 100 12.36 6.48 9.57
C LEU A 100 11.25 6.52 8.51
N THR A 101 10.67 5.36 8.20
CA THR A 101 9.71 5.19 7.10
C THR A 101 8.41 4.56 7.57
N GLY A 102 7.30 4.92 6.93
CA GLY A 102 6.05 4.18 7.06
C GLY A 102 6.08 2.84 6.32
N ARG A 103 4.95 2.12 6.34
CA ARG A 103 4.81 0.79 5.73
C ARG A 103 3.59 0.77 4.82
N HIS A 104 3.77 0.21 3.61
CA HIS A 104 2.68 -0.08 2.69
C HIS A 104 1.88 -1.31 3.15
N ALA A 105 0.63 -1.43 2.69
CA ALA A 105 -0.10 -2.69 2.68
C ALA A 105 -0.27 -3.17 1.24
N ALA A 106 -0.14 -4.48 1.04
CA ALA A 106 -0.55 -5.17 -0.17
C ALA A 106 -1.79 -6.01 0.15
N LEU A 107 -2.83 -5.89 -0.67
CA LEU A 107 -4.14 -6.47 -0.44
C LEU A 107 -4.58 -7.24 -1.67
N MET A 108 -5.22 -8.38 -1.45
CA MET A 108 -5.80 -9.20 -2.49
C MET A 108 -7.14 -9.74 -2.00
N VAL A 109 -8.24 -9.22 -2.54
CA VAL A 109 -9.61 -9.51 -2.12
C VAL A 109 -10.35 -10.19 -3.26
N LEU A 110 -11.01 -11.33 -2.98
CA LEU A 110 -11.98 -11.92 -3.90
C LEU A 110 -13.33 -11.21 -3.76
N LEU A 111 -13.97 -10.92 -4.89
CA LEU A 111 -15.26 -10.22 -4.97
C LEU A 111 -16.42 -11.19 -5.17
#